data_AF-A0A418F3F7-F1
#
_entry.id   AF-A0A418F3F7-F1
#
_cell.length_a   1.000
_cell.length_b   1.000
_cell.length_c   1.000
_cell.angle_alpha   90.00
_cell.angle_beta   90.00
_cell.angle_gamma   90.00
#
_symmetry.space_group_name_H-M   'P 1'
#
loop_
_entity.id
_entity.type
_entity.pdbx_description
1 polymer ?
#
loop_
_entity_poly.entity_id
_entity_poly.type
_entity_poly.pdbx_seq_one_letter_code
_entity_poly.pdbx_strand_id
1 'polypeptide(L)'
;MFYPSTLGIKATTAAHVFEFSTKVGKVGKISKIPSAGFAYGIYHVKVESNGDKRFEKLFAFSKHDHYTHTSLNFVMNVYNKHHGGNIQLTLIGNTCLRYDKKDLVESSSVFRNWYSILQKFKLKFPKNKLIKHLASSAWDHLVSTNTIIKSEQQIEDEGIEFSLNLDDDDARYYLREIVTQSNGFTFYKLVDKNKPYFKHQFRIKPFLLSHCRRTMANLVLNNADKVIRIITDSITYEGR
;
A
#
# COMPACT_ATOMS: atom_id res chain seq x y z
N MET A 1 9.39 -2.05 10.74
CA MET A 1 8.41 -2.44 9.70
C MET A 1 7.12 -2.90 10.39
N PHE A 2 6.10 -2.04 10.34
CA PHE A 2 4.83 -2.10 11.08
C PHE A 2 3.81 -3.14 10.56
N TYR A 3 4.09 -3.83 9.44
CA TYR A 3 3.09 -4.68 8.77
C TYR A 3 2.64 -5.91 9.58
N PRO A 4 3.53 -6.69 10.22
CA PRO A 4 3.10 -7.86 10.98
C PRO A 4 2.14 -7.49 12.13
N SER A 5 2.40 -6.38 12.82
CA SER A 5 1.53 -5.87 13.88
C SER A 5 0.18 -5.41 13.34
N THR A 6 0.14 -4.64 12.25
CA THR A 6 -1.14 -4.21 11.64
C THR A 6 -1.99 -5.39 11.15
N LEU A 7 -1.33 -6.46 10.66
CA LEU A 7 -2.04 -7.65 10.22
C LEU A 7 -2.54 -8.50 11.40
N GLY A 8 -1.73 -8.69 12.44
CA GLY A 8 -1.99 -9.69 13.48
C GLY A 8 -2.63 -9.18 14.77
N ILE A 9 -2.46 -7.90 15.12
CA ILE A 9 -3.00 -7.34 16.37
C ILE A 9 -4.50 -7.06 16.20
N LYS A 10 -5.30 -7.53 17.16
CA LYS A 10 -6.71 -7.12 17.25
C LYS A 10 -6.75 -5.65 17.67
N ALA A 11 -7.32 -4.80 16.82
CA ALA A 11 -7.53 -3.41 17.19
C ALA A 11 -8.55 -3.28 18.32
N THR A 12 -8.32 -2.35 19.25
CA THR A 12 -9.22 -2.06 20.37
C THR A 12 -10.32 -1.05 20.00
N THR A 13 -10.15 -0.35 18.88
CA THR A 13 -11.10 0.67 18.40
C THR A 13 -11.35 0.49 16.91
N ALA A 14 -12.59 0.77 16.47
CA ALA A 14 -12.97 0.68 15.06
C ALA A 14 -12.05 1.47 14.11
N ALA A 15 -11.53 2.63 14.56
CA ALA A 15 -10.62 3.46 13.76
C ALA A 15 -9.32 2.75 13.36
N HIS A 16 -8.86 1.79 14.19
CA HIS A 16 -7.58 1.08 14.00
C HIS A 16 -7.76 -0.32 13.40
N VAL A 17 -9.00 -0.79 13.23
CA VAL A 17 -9.30 -2.07 12.57
C VAL A 17 -8.82 -1.98 11.12
N PHE A 18 -7.99 -2.93 10.71
CA PHE A 18 -7.64 -3.12 9.31
C PHE A 18 -8.45 -4.28 8.76
N GLU A 19 -9.19 -4.02 7.70
CA GLU A 19 -9.94 -5.04 6.95
C GLU A 19 -9.34 -5.16 5.55
N PHE A 20 -9.49 -6.33 4.95
CA PHE A 20 -9.18 -6.54 3.55
C PHE A 20 -10.20 -7.47 2.89
N SER A 21 -10.41 -7.30 1.58
CA SER A 21 -11.33 -8.14 0.83
C SER A 21 -10.73 -9.53 0.60
N THR A 22 -11.56 -10.56 0.73
CA THR A 22 -11.23 -11.94 0.30
C THR A 22 -11.61 -12.21 -1.15
N LYS A 23 -12.30 -11.26 -1.80
CA LYS A 23 -12.74 -11.33 -3.20
C LYS A 23 -12.05 -10.28 -4.07
N VAL A 24 -12.06 -10.53 -5.38
CA VAL A 24 -11.60 -9.57 -6.39
C VAL A 24 -12.50 -8.34 -6.37
N GLY A 25 -11.91 -7.16 -6.51
CA GLY A 25 -12.67 -5.92 -6.58
C GLY A 25 -13.54 -5.86 -7.83
N LYS A 26 -14.70 -5.21 -7.72
CA LYS A 26 -15.65 -4.99 -8.81
C LYS A 26 -15.45 -3.61 -9.40
N VAL A 27 -15.40 -3.52 -10.72
CA VAL A 27 -15.42 -2.23 -11.42
C VAL A 27 -16.82 -1.62 -11.24
N GLY A 28 -16.86 -0.39 -10.75
CA GLY A 28 -18.10 0.35 -10.52
C GLY A 28 -17.97 1.79 -11.00
N LYS A 29 -19.09 2.53 -10.93
CA LYS A 29 -19.14 3.95 -11.27
C LYS A 29 -19.46 4.82 -10.05
N ILE A 30 -18.94 6.04 -10.06
CA ILE A 30 -19.27 7.10 -9.12
C ILE A 30 -19.42 8.42 -9.90
N SER A 31 -20.43 9.21 -9.56
CA SER A 31 -20.73 10.48 -10.24
C SER A 31 -20.31 11.72 -9.47
N LYS A 32 -20.11 11.61 -8.15
CA LYS A 32 -19.72 12.71 -7.28
C LYS A 32 -19.00 12.21 -6.05
N ILE A 33 -18.27 13.11 -5.38
CA ILE A 33 -17.67 12.83 -4.09
C ILE A 33 -18.79 12.60 -3.06
N PRO A 34 -18.80 11.45 -2.37
CA PRO A 34 -19.87 11.09 -1.45
C PRO A 34 -19.73 11.88 -0.14
N SER A 35 -20.78 12.60 0.27
CA SER A 35 -20.77 13.42 1.49
C SER A 35 -20.52 12.61 2.77
N ALA A 36 -20.98 11.35 2.81
CA ALA A 36 -20.76 10.43 3.92
C ALA A 36 -19.35 9.78 3.93
N GLY A 37 -18.52 10.07 2.93
CA GLY A 37 -17.23 9.42 2.71
C GLY A 37 -17.28 8.26 1.71
N PHE A 38 -16.11 7.85 1.26
CA PHE A 38 -15.91 6.81 0.26
C PHE A 38 -16.10 5.42 0.88
N ALA A 39 -16.83 4.55 0.17
CA ALA A 39 -16.94 3.13 0.50
C ALA A 39 -15.60 2.41 0.27
N TYR A 40 -15.45 1.17 0.75
CA TYR A 40 -14.20 0.42 0.61
C TYR A 40 -13.83 0.21 -0.87
N GLY A 41 -12.74 0.83 -1.32
CA GLY A 41 -12.36 0.83 -2.73
C GLY A 41 -11.17 1.70 -3.07
N ILE A 42 -10.89 1.79 -4.38
CA ILE A 42 -9.90 2.66 -5.02
C ILE A 42 -10.63 3.58 -6.00
N TYR A 43 -10.30 4.87 -5.96
CA TYR A 43 -10.98 5.94 -6.68
C TYR A 43 -9.97 6.84 -7.39
N HIS A 44 -10.36 7.38 -8.54
CA HIS A 44 -9.57 8.33 -9.33
C HIS A 44 -9.98 9.77 -8.98
N VAL A 45 -9.28 10.34 -8.00
CA VAL A 45 -9.62 11.62 -7.35
C VAL A 45 -8.35 12.43 -7.20
N LYS A 46 -8.32 13.66 -7.71
CA LYS A 46 -7.24 14.61 -7.46
C LYS A 46 -7.37 15.15 -6.03
N VAL A 47 -6.26 15.19 -5.32
CA VAL A 47 -6.16 15.75 -3.97
C VAL A 47 -5.24 16.95 -4.00
N GLU A 48 -5.75 18.13 -3.65
CA GLU A 48 -5.02 19.39 -3.77
C GLU A 48 -4.75 19.98 -2.38
N SER A 49 -3.47 20.14 -2.04
CA SER A 49 -3.04 20.64 -0.72
C SER A 49 -3.29 22.14 -0.55
N ASN A 50 -3.42 22.88 -1.66
CA ASN A 50 -3.53 24.33 -1.68
C ASN A 50 -2.41 25.02 -0.87
N GLY A 51 -1.21 24.44 -0.87
CA GLY A 51 -0.04 24.96 -0.17
C GLY A 51 0.04 24.63 1.32
N ASP A 52 -0.88 23.82 1.88
CA ASP A 52 -0.81 23.40 3.28
C ASP A 52 0.36 22.42 3.52
N LYS A 53 1.48 22.97 4.01
CA LYS A 53 2.72 22.23 4.31
C LYS A 53 2.56 21.19 5.41
N ARG A 54 1.57 21.33 6.28
CA ARG A 54 1.29 20.33 7.33
C ARG A 54 0.66 19.11 6.67
N PHE A 55 -0.32 19.32 5.80
CA PHE A 55 -0.96 18.24 5.04
C PHE A 55 0.04 17.49 4.17
N GLU A 56 0.93 18.21 3.49
CA GLU A 56 1.94 17.62 2.59
C GLU A 56 2.88 16.63 3.30
N LYS A 57 3.08 16.79 4.61
CA LYS A 57 3.88 15.86 5.44
C LYS A 57 3.10 14.62 5.87
N LEU A 58 1.78 14.72 5.92
CA LEU A 58 0.86 13.69 6.47
C LEU A 58 0.21 12.84 5.38
N PHE A 59 0.21 13.32 4.15
CA PHE A 59 -0.48 12.70 3.04
C PHE A 59 0.49 12.24 1.94
N ALA A 60 0.29 11.02 1.46
CA ALA A 60 1.07 10.48 0.34
C ALA A 60 0.29 10.68 -0.97
N PHE A 61 0.72 11.66 -1.76
CA PHE A 61 0.15 11.92 -3.08
C PHE A 61 0.47 10.80 -4.07
N SER A 62 -0.52 10.45 -4.88
CA SER A 62 -0.44 9.44 -5.93
C SER A 62 -0.04 10.11 -7.24
N LYS A 63 0.98 9.58 -7.92
CA LYS A 63 1.41 10.08 -9.26
C LYS A 63 0.26 10.10 -10.28
N HIS A 64 -0.68 9.17 -10.13
CA HIS A 64 -1.80 8.98 -11.06
C HIS A 64 -3.16 9.23 -10.40
N ASP A 65 -3.21 9.94 -9.28
CA ASP A 65 -4.46 10.30 -8.59
C ASP A 65 -5.39 9.14 -8.19
N HIS A 66 -4.83 7.93 -8.06
CA HIS A 66 -5.54 6.78 -7.54
C HIS A 66 -5.34 6.64 -6.04
N TYR A 67 -6.44 6.71 -5.29
CA TYR A 67 -6.43 6.66 -3.83
C TYR A 67 -7.41 5.63 -3.29
N THR A 68 -7.02 4.98 -2.19
CA THR A 68 -7.97 4.15 -1.43
C THR A 68 -8.95 5.02 -0.66
N HIS A 69 -10.12 4.47 -0.34
CA HIS A 69 -11.10 5.07 0.56
C HIS A 69 -10.48 5.54 1.90
N THR A 70 -9.50 4.82 2.45
CA THR A 70 -8.81 5.17 3.69
C THR A 70 -8.09 6.52 3.59
N SER A 71 -7.41 6.77 2.47
CA SER A 71 -6.73 8.04 2.20
C SER A 71 -7.72 9.18 2.02
N LEU A 72 -8.76 8.97 1.21
CA LEU A 72 -9.74 10.02 0.91
C LEU A 72 -10.60 10.36 2.14
N ASN A 73 -11.00 9.35 2.92
CA ASN A 73 -11.73 9.56 4.16
C ASN A 73 -10.87 10.20 5.25
N PHE A 74 -9.55 9.99 5.25
CA PHE A 74 -8.64 10.76 6.10
C PHE A 74 -8.71 12.26 5.76
N VAL A 75 -8.66 12.62 4.47
CA VAL A 75 -8.81 14.01 4.06
C VAL A 75 -10.15 14.59 4.52
N MET A 76 -11.26 13.93 4.15
CA MET A 76 -12.62 14.44 4.40
C MET A 76 -12.97 14.50 5.88
N ASN A 77 -12.71 13.41 6.62
CA ASN A 77 -13.30 13.20 7.93
C ASN A 77 -12.31 13.44 9.08
N VAL A 78 -11.02 13.54 8.80
CA VAL A 78 -10.00 13.74 9.82
C VAL A 78 -9.31 15.08 9.59
N TYR A 79 -8.54 15.22 8.51
CA TYR A 79 -7.70 16.39 8.30
C TYR A 79 -8.52 17.68 8.15
N ASN A 80 -9.47 17.71 7.21
CA ASN A 80 -10.30 18.90 6.97
C ASN A 80 -11.13 19.30 8.19
N LYS A 81 -11.57 18.34 9.02
CA LYS A 81 -12.29 18.65 10.26
C LYS A 81 -11.41 19.23 11.37
N HIS A 82 -10.13 18.84 11.44
CA HIS A 82 -9.20 19.35 12.47
C HIS A 82 -8.54 20.67 12.07
N HIS A 83 -8.30 20.88 10.78
CA HIS A 83 -7.48 22.00 10.27
C HIS A 83 -8.23 22.98 9.37
N GLY A 84 -9.57 22.98 9.42
CA GLY A 84 -10.39 24.03 8.82
C GLY A 84 -10.71 23.90 7.33
N GLY A 85 -10.51 22.73 6.71
CA GLY A 85 -11.17 22.39 5.45
C GLY A 85 -10.51 22.80 4.14
N ASN A 86 -9.22 23.14 4.12
CA ASN A 86 -8.57 23.68 2.91
C ASN A 86 -8.19 22.65 1.83
N ILE A 87 -8.26 21.34 2.13
CA ILE A 87 -7.86 20.31 1.16
C ILE A 87 -9.02 20.02 0.22
N GLN A 88 -8.82 20.29 -1.06
CA GLN A 88 -9.82 20.06 -2.10
C GLN A 88 -9.68 18.65 -2.68
N LEU A 89 -10.83 18.01 -2.87
CA LEU A 89 -10.94 16.75 -3.58
C LEU A 89 -11.73 16.99 -4.87
N THR A 90 -11.19 16.55 -6.00
CA THR A 90 -11.83 16.69 -7.32
C THR A 90 -11.90 15.32 -7.98
N LEU A 91 -13.10 14.88 -8.37
CA LEU A 91 -13.27 13.60 -9.07
C LEU A 91 -12.75 13.74 -10.51
N ILE A 92 -11.73 12.96 -10.89
CA ILE A 92 -11.13 12.99 -12.24
C ILE A 92 -11.63 11.84 -13.10
N GLY A 93 -11.92 10.68 -12.49
CA GLY A 93 -12.49 9.52 -13.19
C GLY A 93 -13.78 9.03 -12.54
N ASN A 94 -14.76 8.65 -13.35
CA ASN A 94 -16.02 8.06 -12.86
C ASN A 94 -15.91 6.56 -12.55
N THR A 95 -14.85 5.89 -13.04
CA THR A 95 -14.61 4.47 -12.78
C THR A 95 -13.88 4.28 -11.45
N CYS A 96 -14.32 3.31 -10.67
CA CYS A 96 -13.70 2.96 -9.39
C CYS A 96 -13.65 1.44 -9.19
N LEU A 97 -12.76 0.98 -8.32
CA LEU A 97 -12.68 -0.40 -7.89
C LEU A 97 -13.30 -0.52 -6.49
N ARG A 98 -14.44 -1.21 -6.37
CA ARG A 98 -15.19 -1.34 -5.13
C ARG A 98 -15.15 -2.77 -4.58
N TYR A 99 -15.27 -2.88 -3.27
CA TYR A 99 -15.35 -4.15 -2.58
C TYR A 99 -16.60 -4.15 -1.69
N ASP A 100 -17.34 -5.26 -1.70
CA ASP A 100 -18.56 -5.37 -0.91
C ASP A 100 -18.19 -5.59 0.56
N LYS A 101 -18.91 -4.94 1.48
CA LYS A 101 -18.65 -5.05 2.92
C LYS A 101 -18.68 -6.50 3.42
N LYS A 102 -19.56 -7.33 2.85
CA LYS A 102 -19.68 -8.77 3.19
C LYS A 102 -18.43 -9.60 2.84
N ASP A 103 -17.60 -9.11 1.93
CA ASP A 103 -16.39 -9.80 1.47
C ASP A 103 -15.15 -9.35 2.24
N LEU A 104 -15.28 -8.34 3.11
CA LEU A 104 -14.22 -7.83 3.96
C LEU A 104 -14.07 -8.70 5.22
N VAL A 105 -12.83 -8.97 5.59
CA VAL A 105 -12.48 -9.64 6.83
C VAL A 105 -11.46 -8.81 7.60
N GLU A 106 -11.60 -8.79 8.93
CA GLU A 106 -10.59 -8.19 9.80
C GLU A 106 -9.26 -8.95 9.64
N SER A 107 -8.16 -8.24 9.44
CA SER A 107 -6.82 -8.85 9.27
C SER A 107 -6.46 -9.77 10.43
N SER A 108 -6.77 -9.36 11.67
CA SER A 108 -6.46 -10.14 12.86
C SER A 108 -7.19 -11.49 12.92
N SER A 109 -8.33 -11.64 12.24
CA SER A 109 -9.03 -12.92 12.15
C SER A 109 -8.24 -13.98 11.37
N VAL A 110 -7.39 -13.54 10.44
CA VAL A 110 -6.56 -14.40 9.58
C VAL A 110 -5.14 -14.52 10.13
N PHE A 111 -4.54 -13.41 10.56
CA PHE A 111 -3.10 -13.34 10.83
C PHE A 111 -2.73 -13.39 12.32
N ARG A 112 -3.69 -13.37 13.26
CA ARG A 112 -3.38 -13.33 14.71
C ARG A 112 -2.56 -14.52 15.18
N ASN A 113 -2.90 -15.74 14.76
CA ASN A 113 -2.17 -16.94 15.20
C ASN A 113 -0.72 -16.91 14.71
N TRP A 114 -0.52 -16.59 13.42
CA TRP A 114 0.80 -16.38 12.83
C TRP A 114 1.60 -15.31 13.60
N TYR A 115 1.01 -14.14 13.82
CA TYR A 115 1.67 -13.05 14.53
C TYR A 115 2.02 -13.41 15.97
N SER A 116 1.11 -14.08 16.68
CA SER A 116 1.32 -14.49 18.07
C SER A 116 2.50 -15.47 18.20
N ILE A 117 2.61 -16.44 17.28
CA ILE A 117 3.74 -17.38 17.23
C ILE A 117 5.04 -16.63 16.89
N LEU A 118 5.00 -15.74 15.90
CA LEU A 118 6.15 -14.94 15.49
C LEU A 118 6.67 -14.07 16.65
N GLN A 119 5.79 -13.46 17.44
CA GLN A 119 6.16 -12.66 18.60
C GLN A 119 6.84 -13.49 19.69
N LYS A 120 6.36 -14.72 19.96
CA LYS A 120 7.03 -15.65 20.88
C LYS A 120 8.46 -15.93 20.44
N PHE A 121 8.68 -16.17 19.14
CA PHE A 121 10.01 -16.39 18.59
C PHE A 121 10.90 -15.15 18.67
N LYS A 122 10.38 -13.96 18.35
CA LYS A 122 11.14 -12.70 18.46
C LYS A 122 11.59 -12.42 19.90
N LEU A 123 10.74 -12.70 20.89
CA LEU A 123 11.09 -12.54 22.29
C LEU A 123 12.18 -13.54 22.72
N LYS A 124 12.05 -14.80 22.28
CA LYS A 124 13.02 -15.85 22.58
C LYS A 124 14.37 -15.63 21.86
N PHE A 125 14.37 -15.02 20.68
CA PHE A 125 15.54 -14.89 19.81
C PHE A 125 15.62 -13.51 19.12
N PRO A 126 15.83 -12.41 19.86
CA PRO A 126 15.65 -11.04 19.35
C PRO A 126 16.61 -10.61 18.24
N LYS A 127 17.81 -11.21 18.16
CA LYS A 127 18.82 -10.91 17.14
C LYS A 127 18.84 -11.90 15.97
N ASN A 128 17.93 -12.88 15.95
CA ASN A 128 17.92 -13.92 14.93
C ASN A 128 17.40 -13.38 13.59
N LYS A 129 18.30 -13.37 12.59
CA LYS A 129 18.00 -12.85 11.25
C LYS A 129 16.92 -13.67 10.52
N LEU A 130 16.83 -14.98 10.74
CA LEU A 130 15.81 -15.83 10.13
C LEU A 130 14.42 -15.48 10.67
N ILE A 131 14.29 -15.26 11.97
CA ILE A 131 13.01 -14.84 12.57
C ILE A 131 12.60 -13.46 12.09
N LYS A 132 13.55 -12.53 11.93
CA LYS A 132 13.30 -11.24 11.28
C LYS A 132 12.84 -11.44 9.84
N HIS A 133 13.48 -12.33 9.08
CA HIS A 133 13.12 -12.60 7.69
C HIS A 133 11.73 -13.23 7.55
N LEU A 134 11.38 -14.19 8.40
CA LEU A 134 10.04 -14.80 8.47
C LEU A 134 8.93 -13.78 8.72
N ALA A 135 9.22 -12.75 9.51
CA ALA A 135 8.28 -11.66 9.75
C ALA A 135 8.01 -10.84 8.47
N SER A 136 9.04 -10.60 7.67
CA SER A 136 8.96 -9.79 6.46
C SER A 136 8.44 -10.58 5.24
N SER A 137 8.78 -11.87 5.13
CA SER A 137 8.48 -12.68 3.94
C SER A 137 6.98 -12.92 3.73
N ALA A 138 6.18 -12.98 4.80
CA ALA A 138 4.73 -13.11 4.69
C ALA A 138 4.10 -11.94 3.90
N TRP A 139 4.57 -10.72 4.16
CA TRP A 139 4.13 -9.55 3.42
C TRP A 139 4.53 -9.63 1.95
N ASP A 140 5.78 -9.97 1.66
CA ASP A 140 6.29 -10.08 0.29
C ASP A 140 5.49 -11.09 -0.54
N HIS A 141 5.06 -12.18 0.09
CA HIS A 141 4.22 -13.17 -0.57
C HIS A 141 2.81 -12.65 -0.87
N LEU A 142 2.19 -11.96 0.09
CA LEU A 142 0.85 -11.38 -0.07
C LEU A 142 0.77 -10.33 -1.19
N VAL A 143 1.90 -9.69 -1.49
CA VAL A 143 2.00 -8.65 -2.52
C VAL A 143 2.79 -9.11 -3.74
N SER A 144 3.00 -10.42 -3.88
CA SER A 144 3.76 -10.99 -4.97
C SER A 144 3.14 -10.66 -6.34
N THR A 145 4.00 -10.34 -7.29
CA THR A 145 3.63 -10.06 -8.68
C THR A 145 3.80 -11.31 -9.52
N ASN A 146 3.07 -11.40 -10.63
CA ASN A 146 3.27 -12.44 -11.64
C ASN A 146 4.59 -12.18 -12.38
N THR A 147 5.69 -12.57 -11.74
CA THR A 147 7.06 -12.35 -12.21
C THR A 147 7.52 -13.57 -13.00
N ILE A 148 8.06 -13.33 -14.18
CA ILE A 148 8.78 -14.29 -15.00
C ILE A 148 10.26 -14.11 -14.69
N ILE A 149 10.98 -15.20 -14.42
CA ILE A 149 12.42 -15.19 -14.16
C ILE A 149 13.11 -15.79 -15.37
N LYS A 150 14.04 -15.05 -15.97
CA LYS A 150 14.84 -15.47 -17.14
C LYS A 150 16.30 -15.11 -16.96
N SER A 151 17.22 -15.90 -17.49
CA SER A 151 18.60 -15.46 -17.72
C SER A 151 18.68 -14.51 -18.93
N GLU A 152 19.82 -13.84 -19.09
CA GLU A 152 20.12 -13.04 -20.29
C GLU A 152 20.02 -13.89 -21.56
N GLN A 153 20.67 -15.06 -21.56
CA GLN A 153 20.63 -15.99 -22.69
C GLN A 153 19.20 -16.42 -23.06
N GLN A 154 18.33 -16.69 -22.07
CA GLN A 154 16.93 -17.02 -22.36
C GLN A 154 16.13 -15.85 -22.95
N ILE A 155 16.46 -14.61 -22.58
CA ILE A 155 15.83 -13.41 -23.15
C ILE A 155 16.23 -13.26 -24.60
N GLU A 156 17.51 -13.45 -24.92
CA GLU A 156 18.04 -13.40 -26.28
C GLU A 156 17.46 -14.51 -27.14
N ASP A 157 17.51 -15.77 -26.66
CA ASP A 157 17.02 -16.94 -27.38
C ASP A 157 15.50 -16.85 -27.69
N GLU A 158 14.71 -16.28 -26.78
CA GLU A 158 13.26 -16.11 -26.94
C GLU A 158 12.88 -14.78 -27.61
N GLY A 159 13.86 -13.92 -27.93
CA GLY A 159 13.62 -12.60 -28.53
C GLY A 159 12.72 -11.70 -27.66
N ILE A 160 12.89 -11.74 -26.34
CA ILE A 160 12.05 -10.99 -25.40
C ILE A 160 12.47 -9.52 -25.38
N GLU A 161 11.64 -8.68 -25.98
CA GLU A 161 11.73 -7.23 -25.82
C GLU A 161 10.99 -6.76 -24.57
N PHE A 162 11.63 -5.92 -23.76
CA PHE A 162 11.06 -5.37 -22.53
C PHE A 162 11.38 -3.89 -22.37
N SER A 163 10.52 -3.19 -21.63
CA SER A 163 10.71 -1.79 -21.28
C SER A 163 11.13 -1.62 -19.82
N LEU A 164 11.94 -0.59 -19.56
CA LEU A 164 12.26 -0.13 -18.20
C LEU A 164 11.13 0.72 -17.59
N ASN A 165 10.17 1.13 -18.42
CA ASN A 165 9.02 1.91 -18.00
C ASN A 165 7.77 1.01 -17.93
N LEU A 166 7.11 1.01 -16.76
CA LEU A 166 5.86 0.27 -16.58
C LEU A 166 4.73 0.88 -17.42
N ASP A 167 4.79 2.21 -17.64
CA ASP A 167 3.78 3.02 -18.33
C ASP A 167 3.99 3.05 -19.86
N ASP A 168 4.93 2.27 -20.39
CA ASP A 168 5.16 2.13 -21.83
C ASP A 168 4.13 1.16 -22.43
N ASP A 169 3.20 1.66 -23.25
CA ASP A 169 2.11 0.84 -23.78
C ASP A 169 2.55 -0.08 -24.94
N ASP A 170 3.69 0.18 -25.57
CA ASP A 170 4.16 -0.56 -26.75
C ASP A 170 4.86 -1.87 -26.34
N ALA A 171 5.57 -1.86 -25.21
CA ALA A 171 6.32 -3.03 -24.74
C ALA A 171 5.46 -4.00 -23.93
N ARG A 172 5.31 -5.26 -24.38
CA ARG A 172 4.60 -6.33 -23.65
C ARG A 172 5.18 -6.61 -22.27
N TYR A 173 6.51 -6.63 -22.15
CA TYR A 173 7.18 -6.96 -20.89
C TYR A 173 7.74 -5.71 -20.22
N TYR A 174 7.62 -5.67 -18.90
CA TYR A 174 8.26 -4.68 -18.05
C TYR A 174 9.40 -5.32 -17.26
N LEU A 175 10.59 -4.72 -17.31
CA LEU A 175 11.69 -5.11 -16.44
C LEU A 175 11.48 -4.55 -15.04
N ARG A 176 11.24 -5.45 -14.09
CA ARG A 176 11.04 -5.10 -12.69
C ARG A 176 12.35 -4.96 -11.92
N GLU A 177 13.28 -5.90 -12.15
CA GLU A 177 14.53 -5.97 -11.39
C GLU A 177 15.54 -6.86 -12.13
N ILE A 178 16.82 -6.48 -12.06
CA ILE A 178 17.95 -7.33 -12.42
C ILE A 178 18.60 -7.79 -11.12
N VAL A 179 18.84 -9.09 -10.96
CA VAL A 179 19.46 -9.65 -9.76
C VAL A 179 20.73 -10.39 -10.15
N THR A 180 21.86 -9.92 -9.62
CA THR A 180 23.16 -10.59 -9.74
C THR A 180 23.48 -11.31 -8.45
N GLN A 181 23.72 -12.62 -8.54
CA GLN A 181 24.12 -13.46 -7.42
C GLN A 181 25.62 -13.34 -7.14
N SER A 182 26.06 -13.80 -5.98
CA SER A 182 27.48 -13.76 -5.56
C SER A 182 28.42 -14.58 -6.45
N ASN A 183 27.89 -15.56 -7.19
CA ASN A 183 28.63 -16.36 -8.18
C ASN A 183 28.70 -15.69 -9.56
N GLY A 184 28.23 -14.44 -9.70
CA GLY A 184 28.19 -13.70 -10.97
C GLY A 184 26.98 -14.03 -11.85
N PHE A 185 26.15 -15.02 -11.49
CA PHE A 185 24.96 -15.35 -12.26
C PHE A 185 23.91 -14.24 -12.15
N THR A 186 23.48 -13.73 -13.31
CA THR A 186 22.45 -12.67 -13.40
C THR A 186 21.16 -13.22 -13.96
N PHE A 187 20.05 -12.82 -13.34
CA PHE A 187 18.71 -13.11 -13.85
C PHE A 187 17.81 -11.88 -13.78
N TYR A 188 16.88 -11.84 -14.71
CA TYR A 188 15.95 -10.75 -14.95
C TYR A 188 14.58 -11.15 -14.44
N LYS A 189 13.96 -10.26 -13.68
CA LYS A 189 12.57 -10.39 -13.24
C LYS A 189 11.69 -9.53 -14.13
N LEU A 190 10.94 -10.18 -15.00
CA LEU A 190 10.05 -9.55 -15.96
C LEU A 190 8.60 -9.66 -15.50
N VAL A 191 7.76 -8.72 -15.92
CA VAL A 191 6.30 -8.77 -15.76
C VAL A 191 5.64 -8.71 -17.14
N ASP A 192 4.78 -9.67 -17.44
CA ASP A 192 3.95 -9.67 -18.65
C ASP A 192 2.76 -8.73 -18.44
N LYS A 193 2.71 -7.59 -19.14
CA LYS A 193 1.65 -6.57 -18.98
C LYS A 193 0.28 -7.07 -19.44
N ASN A 194 0.23 -8.12 -20.26
CA ASN A 194 -1.02 -8.77 -20.67
C ASN A 194 -1.60 -9.68 -19.59
N LYS A 195 -0.85 -9.96 -18.53
CA LYS A 195 -1.32 -10.74 -17.37
C LYS A 195 -1.57 -9.82 -16.19
N PRO A 196 -2.41 -10.23 -15.23
CA PRO A 196 -2.61 -9.43 -14.02
C PRO A 196 -1.28 -9.20 -13.31
N TYR A 197 -0.96 -7.94 -13.01
CA TYR A 197 0.31 -7.57 -12.36
C TYR A 197 0.55 -8.32 -11.05
N PHE A 198 -0.47 -8.40 -10.19
CA PHE A 198 -0.41 -9.13 -8.93
C PHE A 198 -0.82 -10.58 -9.10
N LYS A 199 -0.09 -11.49 -8.46
CA LYS A 199 -0.44 -12.92 -8.35
C LYS A 199 -1.79 -13.11 -7.68
N HIS A 200 -2.07 -12.27 -6.66
CA HIS A 200 -3.31 -12.29 -5.91
C HIS A 200 -4.14 -11.02 -6.15
N GLN A 201 -5.39 -11.19 -6.57
CA GLN A 201 -6.27 -10.08 -6.98
C GLN A 201 -7.07 -9.43 -5.84
N PHE A 202 -6.90 -9.87 -4.59
CA PHE A 202 -7.49 -9.19 -3.43
C PHE A 202 -6.80 -7.87 -3.06
N ARG A 203 -5.63 -7.57 -3.66
CA ARG A 203 -4.96 -6.26 -3.63
C ARG A 203 -4.79 -5.68 -2.21
N ILE A 204 -4.31 -6.47 -1.26
CA ILE A 204 -4.11 -6.02 0.14
C ILE A 204 -3.12 -4.84 0.24
N LYS A 205 -2.15 -4.77 -0.69
CA LYS A 205 -1.06 -3.78 -0.68
C LYS A 205 -1.54 -2.33 -0.56
N PRO A 206 -2.34 -1.79 -1.49
CA PRO A 206 -2.79 -0.39 -1.43
C PRO A 206 -3.53 -0.06 -0.12
N PHE A 207 -4.37 -0.97 0.37
CA PHE A 207 -5.18 -0.76 1.59
C PHE A 207 -4.34 -0.82 2.87
N LEU A 208 -3.42 -1.79 2.98
CA LEU A 208 -2.56 -1.86 4.16
C LEU A 208 -1.67 -0.63 4.26
N LEU A 209 -1.07 -0.21 3.13
CA LEU A 209 -0.20 0.95 3.11
C LEU A 209 -0.94 2.24 3.42
N SER A 210 -2.16 2.44 2.91
CA SER A 210 -2.95 3.62 3.25
C SER A 210 -3.41 3.61 4.71
N HIS A 211 -3.75 2.44 5.27
CA HIS A 211 -4.08 2.28 6.68
C HIS A 211 -2.90 2.62 7.60
N CYS A 212 -1.72 2.10 7.30
CA CYS A 212 -0.50 2.42 8.05
C CYS A 212 -0.18 3.92 7.98
N ARG A 213 -0.23 4.52 6.78
CA ARG A 213 0.00 5.97 6.60
C ARG A 213 -1.00 6.82 7.38
N ARG A 214 -2.29 6.49 7.31
CA ARG A 214 -3.34 7.15 8.10
C ARG A 214 -3.07 7.03 9.60
N THR A 215 -2.63 5.86 10.05
CA THR A 215 -2.28 5.64 11.48
C THR A 215 -1.15 6.57 11.89
N MET A 216 -0.07 6.63 11.12
CA MET A 216 1.05 7.54 11.38
C MET A 216 0.62 9.01 11.34
N ALA A 217 -0.21 9.40 10.37
CA ALA A 217 -0.72 10.76 10.25
C ALA A 217 -1.59 11.16 11.46
N ASN A 218 -2.42 10.25 11.96
CA ASN A 218 -3.25 10.48 13.14
C ASN A 218 -2.41 10.69 14.42
N LEU A 219 -1.29 9.97 14.57
CA LEU A 219 -0.40 10.13 15.74
C LEU A 219 0.17 11.55 15.87
N VAL A 220 0.29 12.25 14.74
CA VAL A 220 0.93 13.56 14.69
C VAL A 220 -0.01 14.70 14.31
N LEU A 221 -1.30 14.40 14.19
CA LEU A 221 -2.30 15.34 13.66
C LEU A 221 -2.36 16.64 14.46
N ASN A 222 -2.18 16.55 15.78
CA ASN A 222 -2.24 17.68 16.73
C ASN A 222 -0.93 18.45 16.84
N ASN A 223 0.17 17.95 16.30
CA ASN A 223 1.49 18.58 16.34
C ASN A 223 2.19 18.55 14.97
N ALA A 224 1.40 18.56 13.90
CA ALA A 224 1.87 18.46 12.52
C ALA A 224 2.88 19.56 12.15
N ASP A 225 2.77 20.74 12.78
CA ASP A 225 3.69 21.86 12.60
C ASP A 225 5.13 21.51 13.00
N LYS A 226 5.29 20.69 14.06
CA LYS A 226 6.60 20.28 14.59
C LYS A 226 7.22 19.10 13.87
N VAL A 227 6.46 18.47 12.96
CA VAL A 227 6.94 17.30 12.22
C VAL A 227 7.87 17.78 11.11
N ILE A 228 9.11 17.32 11.10
CA ILE A 228 10.03 17.52 9.97
C ILE A 228 9.70 16.54 8.86
N ARG A 229 9.55 15.25 9.21
CA ARG A 229 9.38 14.16 8.24
C ARG A 229 8.73 12.93 8.87
N ILE A 230 7.97 12.20 8.05
CA ILE A 230 7.53 10.84 8.32
C ILE A 230 8.16 9.91 7.27
N ILE A 231 8.89 8.88 7.71
CA ILE A 231 9.44 7.83 6.82
C ILE A 231 8.93 6.49 7.31
N THR A 232 8.00 5.88 6.58
CA THR A 232 7.39 4.58 6.89
C THR A 232 6.79 4.51 8.29
N ASP A 233 7.54 4.03 9.29
CA ASP A 233 7.14 3.90 10.70
C ASP A 233 7.92 4.81 11.65
N SER A 234 8.66 5.79 11.13
CA SER A 234 9.44 6.76 11.90
C SER A 234 8.92 8.19 11.71
N ILE A 235 8.89 8.96 12.79
CA ILE A 235 8.54 10.39 12.80
C ILE A 235 9.75 11.16 13.35
N THR A 236 10.17 12.19 12.64
CA THR A 236 11.19 13.14 13.10
C THR A 236 10.53 14.46 13.43
N TYR A 237 10.79 14.96 14.64
CA TYR A 237 10.35 16.27 15.11
C TYR A 237 11.47 17.28 15.09
N GLU A 238 11.13 18.56 15.02
CA GLU A 238 12.07 19.64 15.35
C GLU A 238 12.59 19.46 16.77
N GLY A 239 13.92 19.57 16.92
CA GLY A 239 14.56 19.63 18.24
C GLY A 239 14.13 20.89 18.98
N ARG A 240 14.17 20.84 20.31
CA ARG A 240 14.14 22.08 21.11
C ARG A 240 15.48 22.79 21.00
#